data_AF-A0A429MK04-F1
#
_entry.id   AF-A0A429MK04-F1
#
_cell.length_a   1.000
_cell.length_b   1.000
_cell.length_c   1.000
_cell.angle_alpha   90.00
_cell.angle_beta   90.00
_cell.angle_gamma   90.00
#
_symmetry.space_group_name_H-M   'P 1'
#
loop_
_entity.id
_entity.type
_entity.pdbx_description
1 polymer ?
#
loop_
_entity_poly.entity_id
_entity_poly.type
_entity_poly.pdbx_seq_one_letter_code
_entity_poly.pdbx_strand_id
1 'polypeptide(L)'
;IFIYLIGALLIVLPLVLVGLYKKQKLNYLTYIFISLIVLCSAVPFAVRILDTKNNVGQTDFAEYIAPSTKIVFYNYYFYDVPFLLKLKQPIYIVNQWDTVHSDSASLEIKDGLLFEPQLKKYLWSEQQLQDALMQKQDLIVISQPHNFATKDPSVKTLHYRNYDVFIFHPSK
;
A
#
# COMPACT_ATOMS: atom_id res chain seq x y z
N ILE A 1 10.03 2.03 -19.94
CA ILE A 1 10.90 3.13 -20.43
C ILE A 1 11.89 3.59 -19.37
N PHE A 2 11.43 3.96 -18.17
CA PHE A 2 12.29 4.47 -17.09
C PHE A 2 13.40 3.49 -16.61
N ILE A 3 13.05 2.21 -16.45
CA ILE A 3 14.00 1.16 -16.04
C ILE A 3 15.11 0.97 -17.09
N TYR A 4 14.76 0.99 -18.37
CA TYR A 4 15.73 0.89 -19.47
C TYR A 4 16.68 2.10 -19.52
N LEU A 5 16.19 3.30 -19.22
CA LEU A 5 17.00 4.52 -19.12
C LEU A 5 17.98 4.46 -17.96
N ILE A 6 17.55 4.03 -16.76
CA ILE A 6 18.47 3.86 -15.61
C ILE A 6 19.50 2.78 -15.91
N GLY A 7 19.08 1.64 -16.45
CA GLY A 7 19.99 0.55 -16.80
C GLY A 7 21.05 0.99 -17.81
N ALA A 8 20.65 1.73 -18.85
CA ALA A 8 21.59 2.31 -19.81
C ALA A 8 22.56 3.30 -19.14
N LEU A 9 22.07 4.17 -18.24
CA LEU A 9 22.91 5.13 -17.53
C LEU A 9 23.94 4.44 -16.63
N LEU A 10 23.55 3.37 -15.91
CA LEU A 10 24.44 2.58 -15.05
C LEU A 10 25.53 1.84 -15.83
N ILE A 11 25.32 1.53 -17.12
CA ILE A 11 26.32 0.90 -17.98
C ILE A 11 27.20 1.94 -18.68
N VAL A 12 26.60 3.02 -19.19
CA VAL A 12 27.31 4.05 -19.96
C VAL A 12 28.20 4.91 -19.06
N LEU A 13 27.77 5.25 -17.85
CA LEU A 13 28.51 6.14 -16.95
C LEU A 13 29.88 5.57 -16.54
N PRO A 14 30.02 4.28 -16.15
CA PRO A 14 31.32 3.65 -15.93
C PRO A 14 32.21 3.64 -17.18
N LEU A 15 31.65 3.36 -18.36
CA LEU A 15 32.40 3.32 -19.62
C LEU A 15 32.96 4.70 -19.99
N VAL A 16 32.17 5.75 -19.80
CA VAL A 16 32.60 7.14 -20.00
C VAL A 16 33.70 7.52 -19.00
N LEU A 17 33.55 7.16 -17.72
CA LEU A 17 34.56 7.43 -16.69
C LEU A 17 35.89 6.73 -16.99
N VAL A 18 35.85 5.46 -17.40
CA VAL A 18 37.04 4.72 -17.84
C VAL A 18 37.67 5.37 -19.08
N GLY A 19 36.86 5.82 -20.05
CA GLY A 19 37.34 6.52 -21.24
C GLY A 19 38.02 7.86 -20.93
N LEU A 20 37.45 8.64 -20.00
CA LEU A 20 38.02 9.92 -19.55
C LEU A 20 39.31 9.73 -18.76
N TYR A 21 39.37 8.70 -17.91
CA TYR A 21 40.60 8.31 -17.21
C TYR A 21 41.70 7.88 -18.19
N LYS A 22 41.38 7.01 -19.16
CA LYS A 22 42.34 6.58 -20.21
C LYS A 22 42.86 7.75 -21.07
N LYS A 23 42.04 8.79 -21.29
CA LYS A 23 42.44 10.02 -21.99
C LYS A 23 43.16 11.04 -21.09
N GLN A 24 43.51 10.66 -19.86
CA GLN A 24 44.14 11.53 -18.85
C GLN A 24 43.39 12.85 -18.57
N LYS A 25 42.09 12.88 -18.86
CA LYS A 25 41.24 14.05 -18.56
C LYS A 25 40.77 14.07 -17.11
N LEU A 26 40.98 12.97 -16.38
CA LEU A 26 40.67 12.81 -14.97
C LEU A 26 41.87 12.22 -14.25
N ASN A 27 42.21 12.80 -13.10
CA ASN A 27 43.20 12.24 -12.20
C ASN A 27 42.61 11.02 -11.46
N TYR A 28 43.48 10.10 -11.05
CA TYR A 28 43.09 8.84 -10.40
C TYR A 28 42.20 9.06 -9.16
N LEU A 29 42.52 10.04 -8.32
CA LEU A 29 41.73 10.40 -7.14
C LEU A 29 40.32 10.88 -7.50
N THR A 30 40.21 11.72 -8.54
CA THR A 30 38.91 12.23 -9.03
C THR A 30 38.06 11.11 -9.61
N TYR A 31 38.68 10.18 -10.34
CA TYR A 31 38.01 8.98 -10.87
C TYR A 31 37.43 8.12 -9.74
N ILE A 32 38.24 7.80 -8.71
CA ILE A 32 37.78 7.03 -7.56
C ILE A 32 36.61 7.72 -6.85
N PHE A 33 36.73 9.03 -6.61
CA PHE A 33 35.72 9.78 -5.87
C PHE A 33 34.37 9.78 -6.60
N ILE A 34 34.38 9.99 -7.92
CA ILE A 34 33.16 9.94 -8.73
C ILE A 34 32.56 8.53 -8.75
N SER A 35 33.39 7.49 -8.94
CA SER A 35 32.92 6.11 -8.90
C SER A 35 32.30 5.73 -7.56
N LEU A 36 32.88 6.20 -6.45
CA LEU A 36 32.35 5.96 -5.10
C LEU A 36 31.00 6.67 -4.91
N ILE A 37 30.87 7.93 -5.33
CA ILE A 37 29.60 8.67 -5.26
C ILE A 37 28.51 7.95 -6.06
N VAL A 38 28.82 7.50 -7.27
CA VAL A 38 27.87 6.77 -8.13
C VAL A 38 27.44 5.47 -7.46
N LEU A 39 28.38 4.68 -6.93
CA LEU A 39 28.07 3.42 -6.26
C LEU A 39 27.18 3.64 -5.02
N CYS A 40 27.54 4.61 -4.18
CA CYS A 40 26.82 4.91 -2.94
C CYS A 40 25.44 5.54 -3.18
N SER A 41 25.24 6.27 -4.29
CA SER A 41 23.95 6.90 -4.61
C SER A 41 23.04 6.04 -5.49
N ALA A 42 23.59 5.10 -6.26
CA ALA A 42 22.82 4.26 -7.18
C ALA A 42 21.79 3.39 -6.46
N VAL A 43 22.15 2.78 -5.32
CA VAL A 43 21.23 1.89 -4.57
C VAL A 43 20.06 2.68 -3.95
N PRO A 44 20.25 3.74 -3.16
CA PRO A 44 19.14 4.54 -2.63
C PRO A 44 18.27 5.15 -3.73
N PHE A 45 18.87 5.58 -4.85
CA PHE A 45 18.14 6.11 -5.99
C PHE A 45 17.32 5.03 -6.69
N ALA A 46 17.90 3.85 -6.94
CA ALA A 46 17.19 2.71 -7.51
C ALA A 46 16.05 2.25 -6.61
N VAL A 47 16.26 2.16 -5.29
CA VAL A 47 15.18 1.86 -4.34
C VAL A 47 14.12 2.96 -4.39
N ARG A 48 14.46 4.24 -4.29
CA ARG A 48 13.44 5.32 -4.33
C ARG A 48 12.57 5.30 -5.60
N ILE A 49 13.13 4.88 -6.73
CA ILE A 49 12.43 4.87 -8.01
C ILE A 49 11.70 3.55 -8.27
N LEU A 50 12.35 2.43 -7.99
CA LEU A 50 11.84 1.09 -8.28
C LEU A 50 10.99 0.55 -7.13
N ASP A 51 11.29 0.95 -5.90
CA ASP A 51 10.55 0.65 -4.68
C ASP A 51 9.45 1.70 -4.44
N THR A 52 8.59 1.88 -5.45
CA THR A 52 7.27 2.48 -5.31
C THR A 52 6.29 1.48 -4.66
N LYS A 53 6.71 0.81 -3.58
CA LYS A 53 5.81 0.06 -2.68
C LYS A 53 5.12 0.98 -1.67
N ASN A 54 5.31 2.29 -1.78
CA ASN A 54 4.68 3.23 -0.89
C ASN A 54 3.21 3.46 -1.31
N ASN A 55 2.30 3.38 -0.34
CA ASN A 55 0.89 3.68 -0.51
C ASN A 55 0.59 5.19 -0.58
N VAL A 56 1.57 6.08 -0.38
CA VAL A 56 1.43 7.56 -0.40
C VAL A 56 0.77 8.11 -1.69
N GLY A 57 0.81 7.37 -2.80
CA GLY A 57 0.15 7.77 -4.06
C GLY A 57 -1.10 6.95 -4.42
N GLN A 58 -1.55 6.04 -3.56
CA GLN A 58 -2.65 5.09 -3.82
C GLN A 58 -3.91 5.45 -3.02
N THR A 59 -4.03 6.71 -2.58
CA THR A 59 -5.09 7.21 -1.68
C THR A 59 -6.03 8.23 -2.31
N ASP A 60 -6.07 8.33 -3.63
CA ASP A 60 -7.00 9.22 -4.36
C ASP A 60 -8.47 8.88 -4.07
N PHE A 61 -8.78 7.64 -3.71
CA PHE A 61 -10.12 7.27 -3.24
C PHE A 61 -10.55 7.97 -1.93
N ALA A 62 -9.65 8.71 -1.26
CA ALA A 62 -10.01 9.57 -0.13
C ALA A 62 -11.12 10.57 -0.46
N GLU A 63 -11.27 10.95 -1.73
CA GLU A 63 -12.34 11.85 -2.18
C GLU A 63 -13.75 11.26 -1.98
N TYR A 64 -13.88 9.94 -1.89
CA TYR A 64 -15.14 9.23 -1.65
C TYR A 64 -15.45 9.05 -0.16
N ILE A 65 -14.56 9.46 0.74
CA ILE A 65 -14.74 9.25 2.18
C ILE A 65 -15.51 10.43 2.77
N ALA A 66 -16.77 10.18 3.13
CA ALA A 66 -17.55 11.08 3.98
C ALA A 66 -17.39 10.71 5.48
N PRO A 67 -17.70 11.63 6.42
CA PRO A 67 -17.65 11.33 7.86
C PRO A 67 -18.56 10.17 8.32
N SER A 68 -19.55 9.79 7.52
CA SER A 68 -20.44 8.65 7.76
C SER A 68 -19.96 7.35 7.13
N THR A 69 -19.02 7.42 6.17
CA THR A 69 -18.60 6.27 5.38
C THR A 69 -17.80 5.31 6.22
N LYS A 70 -18.25 4.06 6.33
CA LYS A 70 -17.50 3.03 7.06
C LYS A 70 -16.33 2.53 6.21
N ILE A 71 -15.13 2.59 6.76
CA ILE A 71 -13.95 1.99 6.12
C ILE A 71 -13.80 0.56 6.64
N VAL A 72 -13.81 -0.39 5.72
CA VAL A 72 -13.82 -1.83 6.02
C VAL A 72 -12.60 -2.48 5.40
N PHE A 73 -11.77 -3.12 6.21
CA PHE A 73 -10.64 -3.92 5.77
C PHE A 73 -11.05 -5.39 5.69
N TYR A 74 -10.92 -6.01 4.52
CA TYR A 74 -11.33 -7.39 4.28
C TYR A 74 -10.14 -8.35 4.38
N ASN A 75 -10.18 -9.25 5.36
CA ASN A 75 -9.21 -10.33 5.62
C ASN A 75 -7.73 -9.90 5.77
N TYR A 76 -7.45 -8.59 5.89
CA TYR A 76 -6.09 -8.07 6.04
C TYR A 76 -6.10 -6.68 6.69
N TYR A 77 -5.16 -6.41 7.60
CA TYR A 77 -5.04 -5.09 8.23
C TYR A 77 -3.94 -4.24 7.56
N PHE A 78 -4.34 -3.14 6.91
CA PHE A 78 -3.42 -2.21 6.26
C PHE A 78 -2.95 -1.12 7.24
N TYR A 79 -1.79 -1.30 7.86
CA TYR A 79 -1.30 -0.42 8.94
C TYR A 79 -1.08 1.04 8.52
N ASP A 80 -0.70 1.30 7.27
CA ASP A 80 -0.34 2.62 6.77
C ASP A 80 -1.51 3.40 6.18
N VAL A 81 -2.50 2.71 5.59
CA VAL A 81 -3.70 3.32 4.99
C VAL A 81 -4.43 4.29 5.93
N PRO A 82 -4.74 3.96 7.20
CA PRO A 82 -5.42 4.89 8.12
C PRO A 82 -4.64 6.20 8.29
N PHE A 83 -3.32 6.10 8.39
CA PHE A 83 -2.43 7.25 8.58
C PHE A 83 -2.35 8.10 7.31
N LEU A 84 -2.18 7.46 6.15
CA LEU A 84 -2.09 8.14 4.85
C LEU A 84 -3.38 8.89 4.50
N LEU A 85 -4.52 8.29 4.82
CA LEU A 85 -5.85 8.90 4.66
C LEU A 85 -6.20 9.90 5.78
N LYS A 86 -5.36 10.01 6.82
CA LYS A 86 -5.61 10.83 8.02
C LYS A 86 -6.98 10.53 8.67
N LEU A 87 -7.39 9.26 8.68
CA LEU A 87 -8.70 8.86 9.18
C LEU A 87 -8.85 9.25 10.66
N LYS A 88 -10.01 9.83 10.98
CA LYS A 88 -10.44 10.14 12.35
C LYS A 88 -11.46 9.13 12.90
N GLN A 89 -12.00 8.31 12.00
CA GLN A 89 -13.01 7.32 12.30
C GLN A 89 -12.37 5.93 12.45
N PRO A 90 -12.97 5.06 13.27
CA PRO A 90 -12.51 3.69 13.44
C PRO A 90 -12.67 2.89 12.14
N ILE A 91 -11.81 1.89 11.98
CA ILE A 91 -11.85 0.96 10.85
C ILE A 91 -12.51 -0.33 11.30
N TYR A 92 -13.36 -0.86 10.44
CA TYR A 92 -13.95 -2.18 10.61
C TYR A 92 -13.05 -3.22 9.96
N ILE A 93 -12.84 -4.36 10.59
CA ILE A 93 -11.99 -5.42 10.06
C ILE A 93 -12.83 -6.67 9.95
N VAL A 94 -12.94 -7.20 8.74
CA VAL A 94 -13.65 -8.43 8.45
C VAL A 94 -12.66 -9.57 8.44
N ASN A 95 -12.92 -10.59 9.25
CA ASN A 95 -12.12 -11.81 9.28
C ASN A 95 -12.94 -12.97 9.87
N GLN A 96 -12.42 -14.18 9.78
CA GLN A 96 -12.91 -15.36 10.47
C GLN A 96 -12.35 -15.40 11.90
N TRP A 97 -12.77 -14.46 12.74
CA TRP A 97 -12.20 -14.23 14.07
C TRP A 97 -12.16 -15.46 14.99
N ASP A 98 -13.11 -16.38 14.82
CA ASP A 98 -13.18 -17.61 15.59
C ASP A 98 -12.06 -18.60 15.25
N THR A 99 -11.53 -18.57 14.02
CA THR A 99 -10.48 -19.47 13.54
C THR A 99 -9.06 -18.86 13.57
N VAL A 100 -8.94 -17.59 13.98
CA VAL A 100 -7.64 -16.93 14.18
C VAL A 100 -6.94 -17.52 15.40
N HIS A 101 -5.93 -18.36 15.13
CA HIS A 101 -5.10 -19.03 16.14
C HIS A 101 -3.59 -18.98 15.84
N SER A 102 -3.20 -18.58 14.62
CA SER A 102 -1.80 -18.50 14.20
C SER A 102 -1.21 -17.11 14.42
N ASP A 103 0.09 -17.07 14.72
CA ASP A 103 0.86 -15.83 14.84
C ASP A 103 0.67 -14.95 13.59
N SER A 104 -0.04 -13.84 13.76
CA SER A 104 -0.49 -12.96 12.70
C SER A 104 -1.01 -11.64 13.27
N ALA A 105 -1.04 -10.60 12.44
CA ALA A 105 -1.69 -9.33 12.76
C ALA A 105 -3.12 -9.48 13.31
N SER A 106 -3.85 -10.49 12.81
CA SER A 106 -5.23 -10.75 13.27
C SER A 106 -5.27 -11.32 14.68
N LEU A 107 -4.28 -12.14 15.06
CA LEU A 107 -4.15 -12.65 16.42
C LEU A 107 -3.79 -11.53 17.39
N GLU A 108 -2.82 -10.67 17.03
CA GLU A 108 -2.45 -9.50 17.84
C GLU A 108 -3.65 -8.57 18.09
N ILE A 109 -4.47 -8.31 17.06
CA ILE A 109 -5.69 -7.51 17.19
C ILE A 109 -6.72 -8.20 18.10
N LYS A 110 -6.90 -9.51 17.94
CA LYS A 110 -7.82 -10.31 18.75
C LYS A 110 -7.38 -10.33 20.22
N ASP A 111 -6.10 -10.50 20.49
CA ASP A 111 -5.53 -10.52 21.85
C ASP A 111 -5.58 -9.12 22.49
N GLY A 112 -5.40 -8.06 21.70
CA GLY A 112 -5.60 -6.68 22.16
C GLY A 112 -6.99 -6.42 22.73
N LEU A 113 -8.02 -7.13 22.25
CA LEU A 113 -9.38 -7.02 22.79
C LEU A 113 -9.54 -7.55 24.22
N LEU A 114 -8.59 -8.33 24.73
CA LEU A 114 -8.59 -8.72 26.14
C LEU A 114 -8.43 -7.50 27.06
N PHE A 115 -7.76 -6.45 26.58
CA PHE A 115 -7.56 -5.20 27.30
C PHE A 115 -8.59 -4.13 26.92
N GLU A 116 -9.09 -4.15 25.68
CA GLU A 116 -10.06 -3.18 25.16
C GLU A 116 -11.31 -3.85 24.56
N PRO A 117 -12.13 -4.54 25.36
CA PRO A 117 -13.26 -5.34 24.88
C PRO A 117 -14.32 -4.52 24.13
N GLN A 118 -14.44 -3.22 24.44
CA GLN A 118 -15.34 -2.29 23.76
C GLN A 118 -15.05 -2.14 22.25
N LEU A 119 -13.83 -2.46 21.81
CA LEU A 119 -13.42 -2.36 20.40
C LEU A 119 -13.88 -3.57 19.58
N LYS A 120 -14.38 -4.64 20.21
CA LYS A 120 -14.89 -5.85 19.53
C LYS A 120 -15.96 -5.53 18.47
N LYS A 121 -16.73 -4.45 18.65
CA LYS A 121 -17.75 -3.99 17.69
C LYS A 121 -17.19 -3.62 16.30
N TYR A 122 -15.89 -3.38 16.19
CA TYR A 122 -15.21 -3.10 14.92
C TYR A 122 -14.68 -4.36 14.23
N LEU A 123 -14.69 -5.51 14.90
CA LEU A 123 -14.32 -6.79 14.32
C LEU A 123 -15.59 -7.46 13.77
N TRP A 124 -15.73 -7.44 12.44
CA TRP A 124 -16.87 -7.99 11.73
C TRP A 124 -16.59 -9.41 11.25
N SER A 125 -17.63 -10.24 11.28
CA SER A 125 -17.68 -11.49 10.52
C SER A 125 -18.01 -11.23 9.05
N GLU A 126 -17.78 -12.23 8.20
CA GLU A 126 -18.24 -12.17 6.80
C GLU A 126 -19.74 -11.92 6.69
N GLN A 127 -20.55 -12.53 7.57
CA GLN A 127 -22.00 -12.31 7.59
C GLN A 127 -22.36 -10.85 7.85
N GLN A 128 -21.69 -10.20 8.82
CA GLN A 128 -21.95 -8.78 9.11
C GLN A 128 -21.58 -7.87 7.94
N LEU A 129 -20.53 -8.20 7.18
CA LEU A 129 -20.22 -7.51 5.94
C LEU A 129 -21.35 -7.71 4.92
N GLN A 130 -21.79 -8.94 4.70
CA GLN A 130 -22.88 -9.23 3.76
C GLN A 130 -24.17 -8.50 4.14
N ASP A 131 -24.55 -8.49 5.42
CA ASP A 131 -25.72 -7.77 5.91
C ASP A 131 -25.60 -6.27 5.65
N ALA A 132 -24.42 -5.67 5.90
CA ALA A 132 -24.17 -4.26 5.63
C ALA A 132 -24.27 -3.91 4.14
N LEU A 133 -23.76 -4.79 3.26
CA LEU A 133 -23.87 -4.66 1.81
C LEU A 133 -25.33 -4.79 1.34
N MET A 134 -26.08 -5.78 1.85
CA MET A 134 -27.50 -5.96 1.53
C MET A 134 -28.36 -4.78 1.97
N GLN A 135 -28.01 -4.17 3.10
CA GLN A 135 -28.65 -2.96 3.62
C GLN A 135 -28.22 -1.68 2.89
N LYS A 136 -27.35 -1.78 1.88
CA LYS A 136 -26.82 -0.64 1.11
C LYS A 136 -26.20 0.44 2.01
N GLN A 137 -25.50 0.01 3.06
CA GLN A 137 -24.80 0.94 3.94
C GLN A 137 -23.69 1.65 3.17
N ASP A 138 -23.45 2.92 3.52
CA ASP A 138 -22.34 3.70 2.97
C ASP A 138 -21.01 3.18 3.53
N LEU A 139 -20.24 2.48 2.68
CA LEU A 139 -18.97 1.88 3.09
C LEU A 139 -17.98 1.73 1.94
N ILE A 140 -16.71 1.68 2.29
CA ILE A 140 -15.60 1.39 1.39
C ILE A 140 -14.91 0.13 1.90
N VAL A 141 -14.88 -0.91 1.07
CA VAL A 141 -14.13 -2.14 1.35
C VAL A 141 -12.74 -2.03 0.72
N ILE A 142 -11.72 -2.34 1.50
CA ILE A 142 -10.33 -2.39 1.08
C ILE A 142 -9.83 -3.80 1.33
N SER A 143 -9.31 -4.45 0.30
CA SER A 143 -8.85 -5.83 0.36
C SER A 143 -7.48 -5.98 -0.28
N GLN A 144 -6.78 -7.08 0.00
CA GLN A 144 -5.63 -7.45 -0.81
C GLN A 144 -6.07 -7.65 -2.26
N PRO A 145 -5.19 -7.41 -3.25
CA PRO A 145 -5.54 -7.56 -4.65
C PRO A 145 -6.18 -8.92 -4.92
N HIS A 146 -7.34 -8.92 -5.57
CA HIS A 146 -8.12 -10.11 -5.93
C HIS A 146 -8.67 -10.95 -4.75
N ASN A 147 -8.60 -10.48 -3.51
CA ASN A 147 -9.10 -11.21 -2.33
C ASN A 147 -10.60 -10.96 -2.08
N PHE A 148 -11.13 -9.82 -2.52
CA PHE A 148 -12.56 -9.50 -2.44
C PHE A 148 -13.14 -9.35 -3.84
N ALA A 149 -14.38 -9.79 -4.01
CA ALA A 149 -15.12 -9.62 -5.25
C ALA A 149 -16.58 -9.27 -4.96
N THR A 150 -17.13 -8.37 -5.77
CA THR A 150 -18.56 -8.05 -5.77
C THR A 150 -19.14 -8.25 -7.16
N LYS A 151 -20.40 -8.68 -7.23
CA LYS A 151 -21.16 -8.77 -8.48
C LYS A 151 -22.06 -7.57 -8.70
N ASP A 152 -22.07 -6.62 -7.76
CA ASP A 152 -22.91 -5.43 -7.83
C ASP A 152 -22.33 -4.44 -8.86
N PRO A 153 -23.04 -4.19 -9.98
CA PRO A 153 -22.57 -3.31 -11.04
C PRO A 153 -22.56 -1.83 -10.64
N SER A 154 -23.19 -1.45 -9.52
CA SER A 154 -23.20 -0.08 -9.02
C SER A 154 -21.93 0.29 -8.25
N VAL A 155 -21.09 -0.69 -7.94
CA VAL A 155 -19.88 -0.50 -7.12
C VAL A 155 -18.74 0.01 -7.98
N LYS A 156 -18.19 1.16 -7.58
CA LYS A 156 -16.96 1.66 -8.18
C LYS A 156 -15.78 0.88 -7.59
N THR A 157 -15.02 0.23 -8.46
CA THR A 157 -13.83 -0.54 -8.07
C THR A 157 -12.58 0.17 -8.56
N LEU A 158 -11.59 0.32 -7.68
CA LEU A 158 -10.28 0.90 -7.96
C LEU A 158 -9.22 -0.15 -7.64
N HIS A 159 -8.35 -0.41 -8.62
CA HIS A 159 -7.28 -1.39 -8.49
C HIS A 159 -5.96 -0.68 -8.27
N TYR A 160 -5.37 -0.88 -7.10
CA TYR A 160 -4.03 -0.40 -6.78
C TYR A 160 -3.04 -1.57 -6.74
N ARG A 161 -1.75 -1.26 -6.64
CA ARG A 161 -0.71 -2.28 -6.62
C ARG A 161 -0.81 -3.17 -5.38
N ASN A 162 -1.13 -2.56 -4.24
CA ASN A 162 -1.07 -3.21 -2.93
C ASN A 162 -2.44 -3.59 -2.36
N TYR A 163 -3.52 -3.07 -2.92
CA TYR A 163 -4.89 -3.35 -2.49
C TYR A 163 -5.90 -2.97 -3.57
N ASP A 164 -7.09 -3.54 -3.47
CA ASP A 164 -8.26 -3.13 -4.23
C ASP A 164 -9.21 -2.36 -3.31
N VAL A 165 -9.91 -1.37 -3.88
CA VAL A 165 -10.89 -0.55 -3.17
C VAL A 165 -12.23 -0.65 -3.86
N PHE A 166 -13.28 -0.95 -3.09
CA PHE A 166 -14.65 -1.10 -3.55
C PHE A 166 -15.53 -0.09 -2.82
N ILE A 167 -16.11 0.84 -3.57
CA ILE A 167 -16.86 1.98 -3.04
C ILE A 167 -18.35 1.69 -3.16
N PHE A 168 -19.01 1.48 -2.02
CA PHE A 168 -20.43 1.26 -1.90
C PHE A 168 -21.10 2.52 -1.34
N HIS A 169 -21.68 3.32 -2.22
CA HIS A 169 -22.48 4.46 -1.81
C HIS A 169 -23.97 4.17 -1.97
N PRO A 170 -24.83 4.66 -1.06
CA PRO A 170 -26.26 4.66 -1.30
C PRO A 170 -26.53 5.46 -2.58
N SER A 171 -27.31 4.91 -3.50
CA SER A 171 -27.80 5.68 -4.65
C SER A 171 -28.52 6.94 -4.11
N LYS A 172 -28.13 8.12 -4.61
CA LYS A 172 -28.83 9.38 -4.33
C LYS A 172 -30.28 9.32 -4.80
#